data_AF-A0A1H8SY46-F1
#
_entry.id   AF-A0A1H8SY46-F1
#
_cell.length_a   1.000
_cell.length_b   1.000
_cell.length_c   1.000
_cell.angle_alpha   90.00
_cell.angle_beta   90.00
_cell.angle_gamma   90.00
#
_symmetry.space_group_name_H-M   'P 1'
#
loop_
_entity.id
_entity.type
_entity.pdbx_description
1 polymer ?
#
loop_
_entity_poly.entity_id
_entity_poly.type
_entity_poly.pdbx_seq_one_letter_code
_entity_poly.pdbx_strand_id
1 'polypeptide(L)'
;MADLSSALPGREGRRPSWPDGGADRRPSGHDRPHRSLPPRVWAWIAAVATSAALLLLWSDGPGGVAPLDRAVSDLLGPGERRPELAADLARFGGDLGYRVLWLPPVLVLVWTARWRHLLVYLGTISGMAAVAQVAVGGTVLVRAVRAELTGTPEVLALSAWPDVVLATVAVATLHVLVPAGRPRRWGWVAVVALLVACIAPRIALGLDDASTALASAVLGCGVAAVVFAVLVPDSAYPVTYRRRMPAHLELTAERTGRIRAALRDQLGLELTSIDPYRLDGSAGSTPCRLGVTGGSSAELFGKLYSRTHLRSDRWYKLFRVLRYGRLEDEAPFSSVRRLVEHEDYMLRLLRDGGVRVPAPVGVVEIVPEEEYLLVTELVPGSVEILDSGMDDAVVDDALLQVRRLWAAGAAHRDLKPSNLLAQGDRVVLVDVSFGELRPSRWRQAVDLANMLLVCGLGAGPDRVLQRAGRLFTPDELAEAFATTSSLTVPRQLRRLVDTGERDLVGEFRRRLPDRAPIRVQRWSIRRVLLAVGAVGTALLTVAVVALNLRAGDLL
;
A
#
# COMPACT_ATOMS: atom_id res chain seq x y z
N MET A 1 14.31 -47.72 -24.47
CA MET A 1 14.68 -47.21 -23.14
C MET A 1 16.08 -46.65 -23.20
N ALA A 2 16.21 -45.42 -23.73
CA ALA A 2 17.48 -44.71 -23.80
C ALA A 2 17.54 -43.70 -22.64
N ASP A 3 18.68 -43.73 -21.96
CA ASP A 3 19.02 -43.07 -20.70
C ASP A 3 18.86 -41.54 -20.77
N LEU A 4 17.95 -40.99 -19.96
CA LEU A 4 17.65 -39.56 -19.84
C LEU A 4 18.46 -38.88 -18.72
N SER A 5 19.48 -39.53 -18.17
CA SER A 5 20.21 -39.02 -17.00
C SER A 5 21.34 -38.03 -17.29
N SER A 6 21.72 -37.77 -18.55
CA SER A 6 22.96 -37.04 -18.87
C SER A 6 22.82 -35.59 -19.37
N ALA A 7 21.69 -34.90 -19.14
CA ALA A 7 21.44 -33.56 -19.74
C ALA A 7 21.10 -32.44 -18.74
N LEU A 8 21.67 -32.45 -17.53
CA LEU A 8 21.60 -31.30 -16.64
C LEU A 8 22.98 -30.67 -16.49
N PRO A 9 23.28 -29.55 -17.18
CA PRO A 9 24.50 -28.80 -16.91
C PRO A 9 24.43 -28.27 -15.47
N GLY A 10 25.27 -28.82 -14.61
CA GLY A 10 25.53 -28.32 -13.27
C GLY A 10 26.05 -26.89 -13.36
N ARG A 11 25.15 -25.92 -13.16
CA ARG A 11 25.53 -24.56 -12.79
C ARG A 11 25.48 -24.48 -11.28
N GLU A 12 26.66 -24.48 -10.67
CA GLU A 12 26.91 -24.26 -9.24
C GLU A 12 26.25 -22.95 -8.77
N GLY A 13 24.95 -22.99 -8.48
CA GLY A 13 24.26 -21.97 -7.71
C GLY A 13 24.41 -22.28 -6.24
N ARG A 14 25.64 -22.33 -5.71
CA ARG A 14 25.82 -22.36 -4.26
C ARG A 14 25.32 -21.01 -3.75
N ARG A 15 24.26 -21.04 -2.93
CA ARG A 15 23.89 -19.87 -2.12
C ARG A 15 25.16 -19.40 -1.40
N PRO A 16 25.33 -18.08 -1.19
CA PRO A 16 26.32 -17.62 -0.24
C PRO A 16 26.14 -18.42 1.05
N SER A 17 27.23 -18.99 1.56
CA SER A 17 27.20 -19.62 2.88
C SER A 17 26.90 -18.54 3.90
N TRP A 18 26.13 -18.91 4.93
CA TRP A 18 26.04 -18.04 6.11
C TRP A 18 27.46 -17.74 6.61
N PRO A 19 27.73 -16.54 7.12
CA PRO A 19 29.00 -16.26 7.76
C PRO A 19 29.29 -17.33 8.81
N ASP A 20 30.52 -17.86 8.83
CA ASP A 20 30.93 -18.84 9.84
C ASP A 20 30.99 -18.15 11.21
N GLY A 21 29.93 -18.32 12.01
CA GLY A 21 29.83 -17.74 13.34
C GLY A 21 28.46 -17.94 13.98
N GLY A 22 28.39 -18.68 15.08
CA GLY A 22 27.16 -18.88 15.86
C GLY A 22 26.62 -17.63 16.58
N ALA A 23 27.26 -16.47 16.41
CA ALA A 23 26.89 -15.22 17.07
C ALA A 23 25.63 -14.58 16.48
N ASP A 24 25.32 -14.80 15.19
CA ASP A 24 24.16 -14.21 14.51
C ASP A 24 22.95 -15.15 14.39
N ARG A 25 23.11 -16.40 14.82
CA ARG A 25 21.98 -17.32 14.97
C ARG A 25 21.18 -16.90 16.20
N ARG A 26 19.98 -16.34 15.98
CA ARG A 26 19.05 -16.03 17.07
C ARG A 26 18.87 -17.27 17.97
N PRO A 27 19.06 -17.16 19.29
CA PRO A 27 18.80 -18.27 20.20
C PRO A 27 17.36 -18.76 20.03
N SER A 28 17.15 -20.07 20.12
CA SER A 28 15.82 -20.67 20.03
C SER A 28 14.90 -20.06 21.10
N GLY A 29 13.75 -19.51 20.69
CA GLY A 29 12.76 -18.94 21.61
C GLY A 29 12.82 -17.43 21.81
N HIS A 30 13.81 -16.71 21.26
CA HIS A 30 13.72 -15.25 21.19
C HIS A 30 12.73 -14.83 20.10
N ASP A 31 11.67 -14.13 20.53
CA ASP A 31 10.71 -13.52 19.62
C ASP A 31 11.41 -12.54 18.67
N ARG A 32 10.84 -12.39 17.48
CA ARG A 32 11.32 -11.39 16.52
C ARG A 32 11.21 -10.02 17.17
N PRO A 33 12.17 -9.10 16.98
CA PRO A 33 12.06 -7.74 17.52
C PRO A 33 10.76 -7.12 17.00
N HIS A 34 9.75 -7.08 17.88
CA HIS A 34 8.49 -6.46 17.59
C HIS A 34 8.69 -4.96 17.57
N ARG A 35 8.00 -4.28 16.67
CA ARG A 35 7.98 -2.83 16.64
C ARG A 35 7.25 -2.32 17.88
N SER A 36 7.98 -2.07 18.96
CA SER A 36 7.43 -1.40 20.12
C SER A 36 6.92 -0.03 19.70
N LEU A 37 5.72 0.35 20.15
CA LEU A 37 5.25 1.73 19.98
C LEU A 37 6.29 2.66 20.60
N PRO A 38 6.68 3.76 19.92
CA PRO A 38 7.71 4.64 20.45
C PRO A 38 7.24 5.22 21.80
N PRO A 39 8.14 5.47 22.77
CA PRO A 39 7.79 5.87 24.13
C PRO A 39 6.80 7.04 24.22
N ARG A 40 6.87 7.97 23.26
CA ARG A 40 5.93 9.08 23.11
C ARG A 40 4.46 8.67 22.93
N VAL A 41 4.18 7.52 22.31
CA VAL A 41 2.81 7.02 22.13
C VAL A 41 2.27 6.51 23.44
N TRP A 42 3.09 5.84 24.25
CA TRP A 42 2.71 5.44 25.61
C TRP A 42 2.42 6.65 26.50
N ALA A 43 3.21 7.73 26.37
CA ALA A 43 2.92 8.98 27.06
C ALA A 43 1.55 9.55 26.67
N TRP A 44 1.19 9.52 25.37
CA TRP A 44 -0.14 9.95 24.93
C TRP A 44 -1.26 9.01 25.39
N ILE A 45 -1.05 7.70 25.40
CA ILE A 45 -2.03 6.73 25.93
C ILE A 45 -2.27 7.00 27.42
N ALA A 46 -1.21 7.22 28.19
CA ALA A 46 -1.31 7.57 29.61
C ALA A 46 -2.05 8.91 29.80
N ALA A 47 -1.76 9.92 28.98
CA ALA A 47 -2.45 11.21 29.02
C ALA A 47 -3.94 11.07 28.70
N VAL A 48 -4.31 10.30 27.66
CA VAL A 48 -5.71 10.01 27.30
C VAL A 48 -6.43 9.31 28.44
N ALA A 49 -5.84 8.25 29.00
CA ALA A 49 -6.44 7.50 30.10
C ALA A 49 -6.63 8.38 31.35
N THR A 50 -5.63 9.20 31.67
CA THR A 50 -5.67 10.12 32.82
C THR A 50 -6.73 11.20 32.61
N SER A 51 -6.76 11.87 31.45
CA SER A 51 -7.76 12.89 31.14
C SER A 51 -9.18 12.33 31.13
N ALA A 52 -9.39 11.14 30.56
CA ALA A 52 -10.70 10.48 30.59
C ALA A 52 -11.14 10.15 32.03
N ALA A 53 -10.22 9.64 32.86
CA ALA A 53 -10.51 9.35 34.27
C ALA A 53 -10.85 10.63 35.06
N LEU A 54 -10.08 11.71 34.87
CA LEU A 54 -10.35 12.99 35.53
C LEU A 54 -11.70 13.57 35.11
N LEU A 55 -12.03 13.55 33.82
CA LEU A 55 -13.32 14.04 33.32
C LEU A 55 -14.50 13.21 33.83
N LEU A 56 -14.32 11.90 34.03
CA LEU A 56 -15.33 11.03 34.66
C LEU A 56 -15.46 11.32 36.17
N LEU A 57 -14.37 11.63 36.86
CA LEU A 57 -14.40 11.98 38.29
C LEU A 57 -15.02 13.36 38.54
N TRP A 58 -14.89 14.27 37.59
CA TRP A 58 -15.39 15.64 37.69
C TRP A 58 -16.79 15.83 37.06
N SER A 59 -17.44 14.76 36.59
CA SER A 59 -18.74 14.88 35.92
C SER A 59 -19.86 15.40 36.82
N ASP A 60 -19.72 15.22 38.13
CA ASP A 60 -20.80 15.44 39.11
C ASP A 60 -20.58 16.70 39.98
N GLY A 61 -19.59 17.54 39.68
CA GLY A 61 -19.27 18.73 40.49
C GLY A 61 -18.62 19.90 39.71
N PRO A 62 -18.66 21.14 40.26
CA PRO A 62 -18.07 22.32 39.63
C PRO A 62 -16.55 22.29 39.73
N GLY A 63 -15.86 22.24 38.59
CA GLY A 63 -14.40 22.34 38.48
C GLY A 63 -13.63 21.18 39.13
N GLY A 64 -12.67 20.64 38.39
CA GLY A 64 -11.78 19.61 38.94
C GLY A 64 -10.79 20.14 39.99
N VAL A 65 -10.39 21.41 39.87
CA VAL A 65 -9.34 22.02 40.70
C VAL A 65 -9.71 23.47 41.02
N ALA A 66 -10.63 23.66 41.96
CA ALA A 66 -11.19 24.97 42.31
C ALA A 66 -10.17 26.13 42.56
N PRO A 67 -8.97 25.92 43.12
CA PRO A 67 -7.96 26.99 43.22
C PRO A 67 -7.39 27.40 41.86
N LEU A 68 -7.16 26.43 40.96
CA LEU A 68 -6.69 26.67 39.60
C LEU A 68 -7.77 27.35 38.77
N ASP A 69 -8.99 26.84 38.85
CA ASP A 69 -10.13 27.37 38.11
C ASP A 69 -10.37 28.84 38.45
N ARG A 70 -10.33 29.19 39.75
CA ARG A 70 -10.40 30.60 40.20
C ARG A 70 -9.24 31.45 39.71
N ALA A 71 -8.00 30.99 39.86
CA ALA A 71 -6.83 31.78 39.46
C ALA A 71 -6.81 32.06 37.94
N VAL A 72 -7.21 31.09 37.12
CA VAL A 72 -7.30 31.25 35.67
C VAL A 72 -8.47 32.16 35.29
N SER A 73 -9.63 31.99 35.92
CA SER A 73 -10.79 32.86 35.71
C SER A 73 -10.52 34.30 36.16
N ASP A 74 -9.76 34.53 37.23
CA ASP A 74 -9.36 35.88 37.68
C ASP A 74 -8.37 36.53 36.70
N LEU A 75 -7.46 35.73 36.12
CA LEU A 75 -6.49 36.19 35.12
C LEU A 75 -7.14 36.51 33.77
N LEU A 76 -8.09 35.69 33.34
CA LEU A 76 -8.81 35.81 32.07
C LEU A 76 -10.08 36.64 32.17
N GLY A 77 -10.55 36.91 33.39
CA GLY A 77 -11.80 37.58 33.70
C GLY A 77 -11.87 38.96 33.06
N PRO A 78 -13.09 39.46 32.77
CA PRO A 78 -13.28 40.63 31.93
C PRO A 78 -12.90 41.91 32.68
N GLY A 79 -11.61 42.21 32.80
CA GLY A 79 -11.16 43.55 33.16
C GLY A 79 -11.49 44.50 32.01
N GLU A 80 -12.60 45.25 32.10
CA GLU A 80 -13.09 46.27 31.13
C GLU A 80 -13.11 45.87 29.63
N ARG A 81 -12.83 44.61 29.29
CA ARG A 81 -12.65 44.12 27.92
C ARG A 81 -13.95 43.56 27.38
N ARG A 82 -14.50 44.30 26.40
CA ARG A 82 -15.59 43.96 25.46
C ARG A 82 -16.16 42.53 25.58
N PRO A 83 -17.19 42.30 26.41
CA PRO A 83 -17.82 40.98 26.59
C PRO A 83 -18.44 40.43 25.28
N GLU A 84 -18.84 41.31 24.38
CA GLU A 84 -19.32 40.97 23.04
C GLU A 84 -18.25 40.25 22.21
N LEU A 85 -16.99 40.71 22.27
CA LEU A 85 -15.88 40.07 21.56
C LEU A 85 -15.59 38.67 22.11
N ALA A 86 -15.68 38.47 23.42
CA ALA A 86 -15.49 37.16 24.03
C ALA A 86 -16.61 36.19 23.64
N ALA A 87 -17.86 36.66 23.58
CA ALA A 87 -19.00 35.86 23.15
C ALA A 87 -18.92 35.48 21.66
N ASP A 88 -18.49 36.41 20.81
CA ASP A 88 -18.27 36.16 19.38
C ASP A 88 -17.13 35.17 19.15
N LEU A 89 -16.01 35.29 19.90
CA LEU A 89 -14.90 34.33 19.83
C LEU A 89 -15.29 32.94 20.34
N ALA A 90 -16.12 32.85 21.39
CA ALA A 90 -16.61 31.58 21.91
C ALA A 90 -17.55 30.87 20.92
N ARG A 91 -18.45 31.62 20.24
CA ARG A 91 -19.27 31.07 19.15
C ARG A 91 -18.42 30.67 17.95
N PHE A 92 -17.46 31.52 17.57
CA PHE A 92 -16.53 31.25 16.49
C PHE A 92 -15.75 29.95 16.73
N GLY A 93 -15.28 29.68 17.96
CA GLY A 93 -14.59 28.44 18.31
C GLY A 93 -15.44 27.18 18.10
N GLY A 94 -16.74 27.23 18.43
CA GLY A 94 -17.69 26.14 18.17
C GLY A 94 -17.89 25.87 16.67
N ASP A 95 -18.05 26.93 15.88
CA ASP A 95 -18.27 26.85 14.43
C ASP A 95 -16.99 26.46 13.65
N LEU A 96 -15.82 26.87 14.15
CA LEU A 96 -14.53 26.67 13.48
C LEU A 96 -14.17 25.18 13.34
N GLY A 97 -14.48 24.38 14.37
CA GLY A 97 -14.16 22.95 14.41
C GLY A 97 -14.82 22.16 13.28
N TYR A 98 -16.12 22.35 13.07
CA TYR A 98 -16.89 21.61 12.07
C TYR A 98 -16.78 22.21 10.66
N ARG A 99 -16.77 23.54 10.50
CA ARG A 99 -16.88 24.16 9.17
C ARG A 99 -15.52 24.43 8.51
N VAL A 100 -14.57 24.95 9.28
CA VAL A 100 -13.30 25.50 8.74
C VAL A 100 -12.18 24.48 8.78
N LEU A 101 -12.09 23.69 9.86
CA LEU A 101 -11.00 22.73 10.01
C LEU A 101 -11.34 21.33 9.51
N TRP A 102 -12.62 20.97 9.35
CA TRP A 102 -12.99 19.62 8.95
C TRP A 102 -13.02 19.39 7.43
N LEU A 103 -13.76 20.23 6.69
CA LEU A 103 -14.02 20.05 5.25
C LEU A 103 -12.81 20.28 4.34
N PRO A 104 -12.00 21.35 4.51
CA PRO A 104 -10.87 21.58 3.62
C PRO A 104 -9.84 20.43 3.63
N PRO A 105 -9.45 19.83 4.78
CA PRO A 105 -8.61 18.64 4.77
C PRO A 105 -9.25 17.45 4.04
N VAL A 106 -10.56 17.23 4.14
CA VAL A 106 -11.25 16.19 3.36
C VAL A 106 -11.05 16.42 1.87
N LEU A 107 -11.29 17.64 1.39
CA LEU A 107 -11.10 18.01 -0.02
C LEU A 107 -9.65 17.82 -0.47
N VAL A 108 -8.68 18.25 0.34
CA VAL A 108 -7.25 18.07 0.06
C VAL A 108 -6.88 16.58 0.02
N LEU A 109 -7.41 15.76 0.93
CA LEU A 109 -7.12 14.33 0.99
C LEU A 109 -7.75 13.55 -0.17
N VAL A 110 -8.96 13.94 -0.61
CA VAL A 110 -9.60 13.41 -1.82
C VAL A 110 -8.79 13.81 -3.06
N TRP A 111 -8.45 15.11 -3.18
CA TRP A 111 -7.66 15.63 -4.30
C TRP A 111 -6.29 14.96 -4.41
N THR A 112 -5.63 14.73 -3.27
CA THR A 112 -4.33 14.05 -3.21
C THR A 112 -4.45 12.52 -3.20
N ALA A 113 -5.65 11.96 -3.32
CA ALA A 113 -5.95 10.53 -3.31
C ALA A 113 -5.36 9.78 -2.09
N ARG A 114 -5.26 10.44 -0.93
CA ARG A 114 -4.73 9.87 0.32
C ARG A 114 -5.82 9.16 1.12
N TRP A 115 -6.39 8.11 0.54
CA TRP A 115 -7.58 7.42 1.07
C TRP A 115 -7.44 6.90 2.50
N ARG A 116 -6.27 6.40 2.91
CA ARG A 116 -6.08 5.93 4.29
C ARG A 116 -6.10 7.08 5.30
N HIS A 117 -5.39 8.17 5.00
CA HIS A 117 -5.44 9.38 5.81
C HIS A 117 -6.87 9.91 5.88
N LEU A 118 -7.60 9.91 4.77
CA LEU A 118 -9.01 10.30 4.73
C LEU A 118 -9.89 9.43 5.63
N LEU A 119 -9.80 8.10 5.52
CA LEU A 119 -10.60 7.18 6.32
C LEU A 119 -10.30 7.30 7.81
N VAL A 120 -9.02 7.42 8.18
CA VAL A 120 -8.63 7.57 9.58
C VAL A 120 -9.05 8.93 10.12
N TYR A 121 -8.91 10.00 9.33
CA TYR A 121 -9.38 11.33 9.66
C TYR A 121 -10.89 11.38 9.88
N LEU A 122 -11.67 10.91 8.91
CA LEU A 122 -13.12 10.83 9.00
C LEU A 122 -13.55 9.94 10.17
N GLY A 123 -12.95 8.76 10.32
CA GLY A 123 -13.27 7.82 11.40
C GLY A 123 -12.96 8.37 12.79
N THR A 124 -11.83 9.06 12.97
CA THR A 124 -11.45 9.67 14.26
C THR A 124 -12.43 10.78 14.64
N ILE A 125 -12.72 11.69 13.71
CA ILE A 125 -13.63 12.83 13.96
C ILE A 125 -15.06 12.34 14.16
N SER A 126 -15.54 11.43 13.30
CA SER A 126 -16.89 10.85 13.41
C SER A 126 -17.06 10.05 14.69
N GLY A 127 -16.05 9.25 15.06
CA GLY A 127 -16.06 8.48 16.30
C GLY A 127 -16.06 9.38 17.53
N MET A 128 -15.24 10.43 17.52
CA MET A 128 -15.23 11.41 18.62
C MET A 128 -16.55 12.18 18.72
N ALA A 129 -17.10 12.63 17.59
CA ALA A 129 -18.40 13.30 17.55
C ALA A 129 -19.53 12.40 18.07
N ALA A 130 -19.53 11.11 17.69
CA ALA A 130 -20.51 10.15 18.19
C ALA A 130 -20.41 9.94 19.71
N VAL A 131 -19.18 9.80 20.23
CA VAL A 131 -18.95 9.69 21.69
C VAL A 131 -19.41 10.96 22.40
N ALA A 132 -19.10 12.14 21.86
CA ALA A 132 -19.54 13.42 22.41
C ALA A 132 -21.08 13.52 22.43
N GLN A 133 -21.77 13.14 21.36
CA GLN A 133 -23.24 13.14 21.30
C GLN A 133 -23.88 12.18 22.31
N VAL A 134 -23.27 11.01 22.53
CA VAL A 134 -23.71 10.05 23.54
C VAL A 134 -23.51 10.61 24.94
N ALA A 135 -22.39 11.27 25.20
CA ALA A 135 -22.09 11.88 26.50
C ALA A 135 -23.04 13.04 26.83
N VAL A 136 -23.35 13.89 25.86
CA VAL A 136 -24.32 15.00 25.98
C VAL A 136 -25.77 14.50 26.12
N GLY A 137 -26.02 13.19 25.91
CA GLY A 137 -27.37 12.61 26.02
C GLY A 137 -28.31 13.07 24.90
N GLY A 138 -27.78 13.46 23.74
CA GLY A 138 -28.56 14.06 22.65
C GLY A 138 -29.48 13.08 21.89
N THR A 139 -29.29 11.76 22.05
CA THR A 139 -30.02 10.75 21.27
C THR A 139 -31.16 10.10 22.05
N VAL A 140 -32.35 10.05 21.44
CA VAL A 140 -33.59 9.48 22.02
C VAL A 140 -33.39 8.04 22.50
N LEU A 141 -32.60 7.24 21.77
CA LEU A 141 -32.30 5.85 22.10
C LEU A 141 -31.47 5.70 23.39
N VAL A 142 -30.47 6.57 23.59
CA VAL A 142 -29.59 6.53 24.78
C VAL A 142 -30.37 6.96 26.03
N ARG A 143 -31.27 7.93 25.90
CA ARG A 143 -32.17 8.31 27.00
C ARG A 143 -33.11 7.17 27.39
N ALA A 144 -33.69 6.48 26.40
CA ALA A 144 -34.62 5.38 26.63
C ALA A 144 -33.95 4.17 27.30
N VAL A 145 -32.81 3.69 26.76
CA VAL A 145 -32.07 2.53 27.30
C VAL A 145 -31.53 2.82 28.72
N ARG A 146 -31.11 4.06 29.00
CA ARG A 146 -30.56 4.45 30.30
C ARG A 146 -31.64 4.63 31.36
N ALA A 147 -32.78 5.23 31.00
CA ALA A 147 -33.93 5.37 31.89
C ALA A 147 -34.42 4.00 32.40
N GLU A 148 -34.32 2.98 31.56
CA GLU A 148 -34.74 1.61 31.87
C GLU A 148 -33.71 0.83 32.72
N LEU A 149 -32.41 1.18 32.64
CA LEU A 149 -31.32 0.48 33.34
C LEU A 149 -30.89 1.09 34.68
N THR A 150 -30.89 2.43 34.83
CA THR A 150 -30.28 3.09 36.01
C THR A 150 -31.23 3.94 36.86
N GLY A 151 -32.47 4.18 36.43
CA GLY A 151 -33.50 4.86 37.23
C GLY A 151 -33.25 6.36 37.52
N THR A 152 -32.08 6.91 37.22
CA THR A 152 -31.77 8.35 37.33
C THR A 152 -31.47 8.97 35.96
N PRO A 153 -32.06 10.15 35.64
CA PRO A 153 -31.80 10.89 34.41
C PRO A 153 -30.59 11.84 34.55
N GLU A 154 -29.59 11.51 35.37
CA GLU A 154 -28.41 12.37 35.50
C GLU A 154 -27.58 12.31 34.21
N VAL A 155 -27.42 13.49 33.61
CA VAL A 155 -26.64 13.71 32.39
C VAL A 155 -25.18 13.72 32.80
N LEU A 156 -24.34 12.94 32.12
CA LEU A 156 -22.89 13.10 32.23
C LEU A 156 -22.54 14.41 31.49
N ALA A 157 -22.70 15.54 32.18
CA ALA A 157 -22.61 16.87 31.60
C ALA A 157 -21.13 17.25 31.41
N LEU A 158 -20.50 16.70 30.37
CA LEU A 158 -19.21 17.20 29.90
C LEU A 158 -19.42 18.60 29.26
N SER A 159 -19.44 19.64 30.08
CA SER A 159 -19.55 21.05 29.66
C SER A 159 -18.55 21.40 28.54
N ALA A 160 -17.32 20.90 28.68
CA ALA A 160 -16.21 21.13 27.76
C ALA A 160 -16.11 20.13 26.58
N TRP A 161 -17.20 19.46 26.17
CA TRP A 161 -17.16 18.57 24.99
C TRP A 161 -16.75 19.26 23.66
N PRO A 162 -17.08 20.55 23.40
CA PRO A 162 -16.63 21.22 22.18
C PRO A 162 -15.10 21.29 22.09
N ASP A 163 -14.42 21.39 23.24
CA ASP A 163 -12.97 21.46 23.33
C ASP A 163 -12.31 20.13 22.93
N VAL A 164 -12.93 19.00 23.30
CA VAL A 164 -12.47 17.66 22.88
C VAL A 164 -12.54 17.53 21.36
N VAL A 165 -13.66 17.95 20.76
CA VAL A 165 -13.87 17.88 19.31
C VAL A 165 -12.90 18.81 18.58
N LEU A 166 -12.78 20.06 19.02
CA LEU A 166 -11.85 21.04 18.44
C LEU A 166 -10.40 20.54 18.50
N ALA A 167 -9.96 20.04 19.65
CA ALA A 167 -8.62 19.47 19.83
C ALA A 167 -8.38 18.24 18.95
N THR A 168 -9.37 17.36 18.82
CA THR A 168 -9.31 16.19 17.95
C THR A 168 -9.18 16.59 16.50
N VAL A 169 -10.02 17.50 16.00
CA VAL A 169 -10.00 17.98 14.62
C VAL A 169 -8.67 18.70 14.32
N ALA A 170 -8.23 19.61 15.20
CA ALA A 170 -6.99 20.37 14.99
C ALA A 170 -5.76 19.45 14.90
N VAL A 171 -5.64 18.47 15.80
CA VAL A 171 -4.52 17.52 15.79
C VAL A 171 -4.63 16.53 14.63
N ALA A 172 -5.83 16.05 14.30
CA ALA A 172 -6.05 15.20 13.14
C ALA A 172 -5.66 15.91 11.83
N THR A 173 -6.07 17.18 11.68
CA THR A 173 -5.71 18.05 10.54
C THR A 173 -4.20 18.25 10.44
N LEU A 174 -3.54 18.53 11.57
CA LEU A 174 -2.09 18.63 11.64
C LEU A 174 -1.41 17.35 11.14
N HIS A 175 -1.87 16.18 11.56
CA HIS A 175 -1.25 14.89 11.20
C HIS A 175 -1.47 14.50 9.74
N VAL A 176 -2.63 14.83 9.15
CA VAL A 176 -2.92 14.48 7.75
C VAL A 176 -2.36 15.47 6.74
N LEU A 177 -2.20 16.74 7.14
CA LEU A 177 -1.73 17.78 6.24
C LEU A 177 -0.27 18.17 6.44
N VAL A 178 0.34 18.02 7.62
CA VAL A 178 1.67 18.58 7.85
C VAL A 178 2.74 17.47 7.90
N PRO A 179 3.81 17.56 7.08
CA PRO A 179 4.91 16.59 7.09
C PRO A 179 5.57 16.47 8.46
N ALA A 180 6.06 15.28 8.82
CA ALA A 180 6.83 15.10 10.05
C ALA A 180 8.13 15.93 10.04
N GLY A 181 8.62 16.30 11.23
CA GLY A 181 9.84 17.09 11.42
C GLY A 181 9.58 18.53 11.88
N ARG A 182 10.43 19.47 11.44
CA ARG A 182 10.31 20.90 11.77
C ARG A 182 8.93 21.51 11.50
N PRO A 183 8.27 21.27 10.34
CA PRO A 183 6.96 21.86 10.09
C PRO A 183 5.89 21.36 11.06
N ARG A 184 5.90 20.06 11.43
CA ARG A 184 4.93 19.54 12.43
C ARG A 184 5.16 20.09 13.83
N ARG A 185 6.40 20.45 14.20
CA ARG A 185 6.68 21.13 15.48
C ARG A 185 6.04 22.51 15.53
N TRP A 186 6.21 23.31 14.47
CA TRP A 186 5.54 24.61 14.35
C TRP A 186 4.02 24.46 14.26
N GLY A 187 3.54 23.42 13.58
CA GLY A 187 2.12 23.12 13.53
C GLY A 187 1.51 22.78 14.90
N TRP A 188 2.25 22.09 15.78
CA TRP A 188 1.81 21.90 17.17
C TRP A 188 1.71 23.21 17.95
N VAL A 189 2.65 24.14 17.74
CA VAL A 189 2.56 25.50 18.34
C VAL A 189 1.29 26.21 17.84
N ALA A 190 0.97 26.11 16.54
CA ALA A 190 -0.25 26.67 15.98
C ALA A 190 -1.52 26.01 16.54
N VAL A 191 -1.53 24.68 16.74
CA VAL A 191 -2.64 23.97 17.38
C VAL A 191 -2.84 24.45 18.82
N VAL A 192 -1.76 24.55 19.60
CA VAL A 192 -1.85 25.05 20.98
C VAL A 192 -2.36 26.49 21.02
N ALA A 193 -1.84 27.36 20.16
CA ALA A 193 -2.30 28.75 20.07
C ALA A 193 -3.79 28.84 19.70
N LEU A 194 -4.24 28.01 18.75
CA LEU A 194 -5.64 27.91 18.37
C LEU A 194 -6.53 27.46 19.54
N LEU A 195 -6.14 26.39 20.24
CA LEU A 195 -6.91 25.88 21.38
C LEU A 195 -7.01 26.92 22.49
N VAL A 196 -5.91 27.59 22.82
CA VAL A 196 -5.93 28.68 23.81
C VAL A 196 -6.86 29.81 23.37
N ALA A 197 -6.80 30.22 22.10
CA ALA A 197 -7.64 31.30 21.58
C ALA A 197 -9.15 30.96 21.59
N CYS A 198 -9.52 29.69 21.44
CA CYS A 198 -10.93 29.25 21.47
C CYS A 198 -11.43 28.92 22.88
N ILE A 199 -10.57 28.39 23.76
CA ILE A 199 -10.93 27.94 25.11
C ILE A 199 -10.92 29.12 26.10
N ALA A 200 -9.93 30.01 26.01
CA ALA A 200 -9.78 31.11 26.98
C ALA A 200 -11.02 32.03 27.07
N PRO A 201 -11.70 32.40 25.97
CA PRO A 201 -12.95 33.16 26.04
C PRO A 201 -14.08 32.41 26.74
N ARG A 202 -14.14 31.08 26.61
CA ARG A 202 -15.17 30.25 27.25
C ARG A 202 -14.98 30.21 28.77
N ILE A 203 -13.72 30.09 29.22
CA ILE A 203 -13.37 30.19 30.63
C ILE A 203 -13.66 31.59 31.17
N ALA A 204 -13.27 32.65 30.43
CA ALA A 204 -13.51 34.04 30.84
C ALA A 204 -15.01 34.38 30.99
N LEU A 205 -15.87 33.74 30.20
CA LEU A 205 -17.33 33.86 30.27
C LEU A 205 -17.97 32.93 31.33
N GLY A 206 -17.18 32.11 32.02
CA GLY A 206 -17.67 31.13 32.99
C GLY A 206 -18.47 29.99 32.36
N LEU A 207 -18.26 29.69 31.07
CA LEU A 207 -18.93 28.60 30.36
C LEU A 207 -18.28 27.24 30.64
N ASP A 208 -16.97 27.22 30.90
CA ASP A 208 -16.20 26.03 31.24
C ASP A 208 -15.25 26.33 32.39
N ASP A 209 -14.99 25.32 33.24
CA ASP A 209 -13.91 25.38 34.21
C ASP A 209 -12.55 25.13 33.52
N ALA A 210 -11.49 25.81 33.97
CA ALA A 210 -10.18 25.74 33.35
C ALA A 210 -9.59 24.31 33.37
N SER A 211 -9.79 23.60 34.49
CA SER A 211 -9.36 22.23 34.70
C SER A 211 -10.08 21.25 33.76
N THR A 212 -11.40 21.38 33.60
CA THR A 212 -12.18 20.54 32.68
C THR A 212 -11.83 20.83 31.23
N ALA A 213 -11.66 22.10 30.86
CA ALA A 213 -11.28 22.50 29.50
C ALA A 213 -9.89 21.98 29.12
N LEU A 214 -8.92 22.05 30.05
CA LEU A 214 -7.58 21.50 29.84
C LEU A 214 -7.62 19.98 29.68
N ALA A 215 -8.33 19.27 30.55
CA ALA A 215 -8.46 17.81 30.45
C ALA A 215 -9.14 17.38 29.13
N SER A 216 -10.17 18.10 28.69
CA SER A 216 -10.85 17.91 27.41
C SER A 216 -9.93 18.12 26.22
N ALA A 217 -9.15 19.21 26.21
CA ALA A 217 -8.18 19.49 25.15
C ALA A 217 -7.10 18.39 25.07
N VAL A 218 -6.55 17.97 26.21
CA VAL A 218 -5.55 16.89 26.27
C VAL A 218 -6.15 15.56 25.79
N LEU A 219 -7.39 15.26 26.16
CA LEU A 219 -8.10 14.06 25.71
C LEU A 219 -8.23 14.05 24.18
N GLY A 220 -8.75 15.13 23.59
CA GLY A 220 -8.92 15.23 22.13
C GLY A 220 -7.60 15.18 21.37
N CYS A 221 -6.59 15.93 21.83
CA CYS A 221 -5.25 15.89 21.25
C CYS A 221 -4.63 14.49 21.33
N GLY A 222 -4.75 13.85 22.49
CA GLY A 222 -4.17 12.54 22.76
C GLY A 222 -4.83 11.44 21.94
N VAL A 223 -6.16 11.41 21.86
CA VAL A 223 -6.87 10.41 21.05
C VAL A 223 -6.47 10.52 19.59
N ALA A 224 -6.47 11.73 19.02
CA ALA A 224 -6.00 11.94 17.65
C ALA A 224 -4.53 11.50 17.48
N ALA A 225 -3.62 11.92 18.37
CA ALA A 225 -2.21 11.57 18.29
C ALA A 225 -1.97 10.05 18.35
N VAL A 226 -2.66 9.32 19.24
CA VAL A 226 -2.57 7.86 19.36
C VAL A 226 -3.13 7.19 18.11
N VAL A 227 -4.32 7.56 17.66
CA VAL A 227 -4.96 6.97 16.48
C VAL A 227 -4.09 7.13 15.24
N PHE A 228 -3.52 8.33 15.02
CA PHE A 228 -2.63 8.57 13.89
C PHE A 228 -1.29 7.84 14.04
N ALA A 229 -0.72 7.75 15.25
CA ALA A 229 0.53 7.01 15.46
C ALA A 229 0.37 5.51 15.21
N VAL A 230 -0.79 4.92 15.52
CA VAL A 230 -1.07 3.49 15.37
C VAL A 230 -1.56 3.15 13.96
N LEU A 231 -2.53 3.90 13.44
CA LEU A 231 -3.18 3.58 12.16
C LEU A 231 -2.46 4.18 10.96
N VAL A 232 -1.77 5.32 11.10
CA VAL A 232 -1.09 6.02 10.00
C VAL A 232 0.32 6.46 10.43
N PRO A 233 1.20 5.53 10.82
CA PRO A 233 2.55 5.88 11.26
C PRO A 233 3.34 6.55 10.13
N ASP A 234 4.02 7.66 10.43
CA ASP A 234 4.74 8.49 9.45
C ASP A 234 5.78 7.69 8.63
N SER A 235 6.35 6.63 9.20
CA SER A 235 7.29 5.75 8.50
C SER A 235 6.67 4.95 7.35
N ALA A 236 5.39 4.61 7.47
CA ALA A 236 4.67 3.82 6.46
C ALA A 236 3.80 4.70 5.57
N TYR A 237 3.36 5.85 6.09
CA TYR A 237 2.42 6.76 5.46
C TYR A 237 2.87 8.23 5.57
N PRO A 238 4.04 8.58 5.01
CA PRO A 238 4.58 9.93 5.12
C PRO A 238 3.70 10.93 4.36
N VAL A 239 3.51 12.11 4.95
CA VAL A 239 2.86 13.25 4.29
C VAL A 239 3.92 14.02 3.49
N THR A 240 3.89 13.87 2.17
CA THR A 240 4.82 14.55 1.24
C THR A 240 4.06 15.28 0.14
N TYR A 241 4.41 16.53 -0.13
CA TYR A 241 3.81 17.36 -1.19
C TYR A 241 4.65 17.47 -2.46
N ARG A 242 5.83 16.83 -2.49
CA ARG A 242 6.61 16.68 -3.71
C ARG A 242 5.98 15.58 -4.55
N ARG A 243 5.65 15.87 -5.81
CA ARG A 243 5.09 14.93 -6.79
C ARG A 243 6.12 13.80 -7.00
N ARG A 244 5.81 12.58 -6.55
CA ARG A 244 6.68 11.39 -6.69
C ARG A 244 5.82 10.18 -7.06
N MET A 245 6.37 9.26 -7.87
CA MET A 245 5.74 7.98 -8.20
C MET A 245 5.55 7.17 -6.90
N PRO A 246 4.31 6.84 -6.46
CA PRO A 246 4.04 6.20 -5.16
C PRO A 246 4.62 4.80 -4.98
N ALA A 247 5.09 4.15 -6.05
CA ALA A 247 5.56 2.76 -6.06
C ALA A 247 7.06 2.60 -5.76
N HIS A 248 7.83 3.69 -5.65
CA HIS A 248 9.27 3.62 -5.41
C HIS A 248 9.60 4.13 -4.01
N LEU A 249 10.17 3.27 -3.18
CA LEU A 249 10.53 3.59 -1.82
C LEU A 249 11.78 4.45 -1.79
N GLU A 250 11.80 5.45 -0.91
CA GLU A 250 12.96 6.31 -0.74
C GLU A 250 14.10 5.57 -0.05
N LEU A 251 15.25 5.49 -0.72
CA LEU A 251 16.51 4.99 -0.19
C LEU A 251 17.15 6.04 0.74
N THR A 252 16.49 6.31 1.86
CA THR A 252 17.04 7.16 2.94
C THR A 252 18.30 6.51 3.52
N ALA A 253 19.19 7.32 4.12
CA ALA A 253 20.42 6.82 4.75
C ALA A 253 20.13 5.73 5.79
N GLU A 254 19.07 5.87 6.59
CA GLU A 254 18.62 4.85 7.55
C GLU A 254 18.18 3.55 6.87
N ARG A 255 17.36 3.63 5.80
CA ARG A 255 16.92 2.45 5.04
C ARG A 255 18.12 1.76 4.38
N THR A 256 18.99 2.51 3.71
CA THR A 256 20.19 1.97 3.08
C THR A 256 21.13 1.32 4.10
N GLY A 257 21.25 1.91 5.30
CA GLY A 257 21.98 1.29 6.42
C GLY A 257 21.40 -0.06 6.83
N ARG A 258 20.07 -0.16 6.96
CA ARG A 258 19.37 -1.43 7.26
C ARG A 258 19.52 -2.46 6.15
N ILE A 259 19.45 -2.04 4.88
CA ILE A 259 19.67 -2.93 3.72
C ILE A 259 21.10 -3.48 3.73
N ARG A 260 22.10 -2.62 3.94
CA ARG A 260 23.51 -3.03 4.00
C ARG A 260 23.75 -4.04 5.13
N ALA A 261 23.26 -3.75 6.33
CA ALA A 261 23.38 -4.67 7.46
C ALA A 261 22.70 -6.02 7.15
N ALA A 262 21.46 -6.00 6.65
CA ALA A 262 20.72 -7.23 6.37
C ALA A 262 21.36 -8.07 5.25
N LEU A 263 21.93 -7.46 4.20
CA LEU A 263 22.65 -8.17 3.14
C LEU A 263 23.92 -8.86 3.65
N ARG A 264 24.70 -8.17 4.49
CA ARG A 264 25.89 -8.72 5.13
C ARG A 264 25.52 -9.86 6.08
N ASP A 265 24.57 -9.62 6.98
CA ASP A 265 24.25 -10.54 8.07
C ASP A 265 23.51 -11.80 7.57
N GLN A 266 22.71 -11.71 6.49
CA GLN A 266 21.89 -12.82 5.98
C GLN A 266 22.41 -13.50 4.71
N LEU A 267 23.17 -12.77 3.87
CA LEU A 267 23.73 -13.32 2.62
C LEU A 267 25.26 -13.20 2.54
N GLY A 268 25.94 -12.64 3.56
CA GLY A 268 27.39 -12.45 3.50
C GLY A 268 27.85 -11.49 2.41
N LEU A 269 26.98 -10.60 1.92
CA LEU A 269 27.28 -9.69 0.81
C LEU A 269 27.61 -8.28 1.32
N GLU A 270 28.81 -7.81 1.04
CA GLU A 270 29.24 -6.44 1.35
C GLU A 270 28.81 -5.46 0.25
N LEU A 271 27.85 -4.59 0.59
CA LEU A 271 27.23 -3.65 -0.35
C LEU A 271 28.03 -2.35 -0.48
N THR A 272 28.58 -2.10 -1.67
CA THR A 272 29.31 -0.87 -2.02
C THR A 272 28.37 0.25 -2.45
N SER A 273 27.40 -0.03 -3.33
CA SER A 273 26.41 0.94 -3.82
C SER A 273 25.01 0.33 -3.94
N ILE A 274 23.99 1.19 -3.84
CA ILE A 274 22.60 0.83 -4.13
C ILE A 274 21.94 1.99 -4.88
N ASP A 275 21.57 1.72 -6.13
CA ASP A 275 21.04 2.72 -7.04
C ASP A 275 19.70 2.25 -7.62
N PRO A 276 18.67 3.11 -7.73
CA PRO A 276 17.45 2.75 -8.43
C PRO A 276 17.74 2.34 -9.89
N TYR A 277 17.14 1.26 -10.37
CA TYR A 277 17.45 0.70 -11.70
C TYR A 277 16.18 0.37 -12.49
N ARG A 278 16.08 0.84 -13.74
CA ARG A 278 14.95 0.61 -14.66
C ARG A 278 13.59 0.73 -13.95
N LEU A 279 13.29 1.92 -13.44
CA LEU A 279 12.04 2.21 -12.71
C LEU A 279 10.79 2.13 -13.61
N ASP A 280 10.97 2.24 -14.92
CA ASP A 280 9.89 2.20 -15.89
C ASP A 280 9.19 0.83 -15.89
N GLY A 281 7.88 0.82 -15.61
CA GLY A 281 7.06 -0.38 -15.66
C GLY A 281 6.97 -1.20 -14.37
N SER A 282 7.74 -0.90 -13.32
CA SER A 282 7.63 -1.59 -12.02
C SER A 282 6.61 -0.92 -11.09
N ALA A 283 5.41 -1.49 -10.99
CA ALA A 283 4.32 -0.94 -10.16
C ALA A 283 4.22 -1.57 -8.76
N GLY A 284 4.90 -2.72 -8.53
CA GLY A 284 4.77 -3.53 -7.31
C GLY A 284 6.06 -3.68 -6.49
N SER A 285 7.16 -3.08 -6.91
CA SER A 285 8.46 -3.18 -6.23
C SER A 285 9.33 -1.95 -6.51
N THR A 286 10.39 -1.78 -5.75
CA THR A 286 11.44 -0.81 -6.08
C THR A 286 12.66 -1.56 -6.60
N PRO A 287 12.89 -1.58 -7.92
CA PRO A 287 14.05 -2.23 -8.50
C PRO A 287 15.32 -1.40 -8.25
N CYS A 288 16.39 -2.09 -7.87
CA CYS A 288 17.68 -1.48 -7.56
C CYS A 288 18.82 -2.32 -8.11
N ARG A 289 19.91 -1.63 -8.48
CA ARG A 289 21.20 -2.23 -8.77
C ARG A 289 22.02 -2.21 -7.49
N LEU A 290 22.63 -3.34 -7.17
CA LEU A 290 23.45 -3.54 -5.98
C LEU A 290 24.90 -3.76 -6.41
N GLY A 291 25.80 -2.87 -6.04
CA GLY A 291 27.24 -3.09 -6.16
C GLY A 291 27.75 -3.91 -4.98
N VAL A 292 28.47 -5.00 -5.23
CA VAL A 292 28.94 -5.92 -4.18
C VAL A 292 30.44 -6.19 -4.31
N THR A 293 31.15 -6.26 -3.18
CA THR A 293 32.57 -6.64 -3.14
C THR A 293 32.73 -8.17 -3.15
N GLY A 294 33.67 -8.68 -3.95
CA GLY A 294 34.16 -10.06 -3.81
C GLY A 294 33.24 -11.18 -4.33
N GLY A 295 32.18 -10.87 -5.08
CA GLY A 295 31.32 -11.87 -5.73
C GLY A 295 31.71 -12.19 -7.18
N SER A 296 31.18 -13.30 -7.74
CA SER A 296 31.36 -13.67 -9.15
C SER A 296 30.72 -12.68 -10.14
N SER A 297 29.82 -11.82 -9.65
CA SER A 297 29.28 -10.66 -10.37
C SER A 297 29.45 -9.42 -9.50
N ALA A 298 30.11 -8.39 -10.05
CA ALA A 298 30.29 -7.10 -9.37
C ALA A 298 28.97 -6.32 -9.17
N GLU A 299 27.95 -6.65 -9.97
CA GLU A 299 26.63 -6.06 -9.90
C GLU A 299 25.55 -7.14 -9.75
N LEU A 300 24.61 -6.93 -8.85
CA LEU A 300 23.42 -7.75 -8.64
C LEU A 300 22.15 -6.90 -8.83
N PHE A 301 21.03 -7.58 -9.03
CA PHE A 301 19.73 -6.94 -9.12
C PHE A 301 18.93 -7.21 -7.85
N GLY A 302 18.36 -6.15 -7.28
CA GLY A 302 17.53 -6.22 -6.09
C GLY A 302 16.11 -5.73 -6.37
N LYS A 303 15.09 -6.49 -5.93
CA LYS A 303 13.70 -6.02 -5.88
C LYS A 303 13.29 -5.79 -4.44
N LEU A 304 13.12 -4.51 -4.07
CA LEU A 304 12.68 -4.12 -2.74
C LEU A 304 11.15 -4.14 -2.67
N TYR A 305 10.63 -5.00 -1.80
CA TYR A 305 9.22 -5.15 -1.50
C TYR A 305 8.88 -4.53 -0.16
N SER A 306 7.72 -3.86 -0.09
CA SER A 306 7.18 -3.33 1.16
C SER A 306 5.71 -3.67 1.33
N ARG A 307 5.22 -3.53 2.57
CA ARG A 307 3.80 -3.65 2.90
C ARG A 307 2.92 -2.67 2.12
N THR A 308 3.46 -1.51 1.75
CA THR A 308 2.74 -0.52 0.94
C THR A 308 2.50 -1.06 -0.46
N HIS A 309 3.48 -1.73 -1.09
CA HIS A 309 3.30 -2.37 -2.39
C HIS A 309 2.24 -3.47 -2.35
N LEU A 310 2.27 -4.33 -1.33
CA LEU A 310 1.27 -5.39 -1.16
C LEU A 310 -0.16 -4.84 -1.03
N ARG A 311 -0.33 -3.74 -0.30
CA ARG A 311 -1.64 -3.07 -0.15
C ARG A 311 -2.11 -2.48 -1.47
N SER A 312 -1.23 -1.82 -2.21
CA SER A 312 -1.54 -1.28 -3.54
C SER A 312 -1.92 -2.38 -4.52
N ASP A 313 -1.20 -3.51 -4.52
CA ASP A 313 -1.52 -4.70 -5.33
C ASP A 313 -2.91 -5.27 -4.99
N ARG A 314 -3.26 -5.37 -3.70
CA ARG A 314 -4.60 -5.81 -3.27
C ARG A 314 -5.72 -4.93 -3.83
N TRP A 315 -5.55 -3.61 -3.76
CA TRP A 315 -6.52 -2.66 -4.30
C TRP A 315 -6.61 -2.74 -5.83
N TYR A 316 -5.46 -2.85 -6.50
CA TYR A 316 -5.40 -3.06 -7.95
C TYR A 316 -6.13 -4.34 -8.36
N LYS A 317 -5.87 -5.47 -7.68
CA LYS A 317 -6.54 -6.75 -7.93
C LYS A 317 -8.04 -6.68 -7.63
N LEU A 318 -8.45 -6.04 -6.53
CA LEU A 318 -9.87 -5.84 -6.22
C LEU A 318 -10.58 -5.03 -7.32
N PHE A 319 -10.01 -3.91 -7.73
CA PHE A 319 -10.56 -3.09 -8.81
C PHE A 319 -10.59 -3.86 -10.14
N ARG A 320 -9.53 -4.61 -10.45
CA ARG A 320 -9.47 -5.47 -11.65
C ARG A 320 -10.57 -6.53 -11.63
N VAL A 321 -10.79 -7.19 -10.49
CA VAL A 321 -11.88 -8.17 -10.31
C VAL A 321 -13.25 -7.50 -10.49
N LEU A 322 -13.46 -6.32 -9.90
CA LEU A 322 -14.71 -5.56 -10.02
C LEU A 322 -14.97 -5.08 -11.45
N ARG A 323 -13.94 -4.74 -12.22
CA ARG A 323 -14.07 -4.20 -13.58
C ARG A 323 -14.09 -5.29 -14.67
N TYR A 324 -13.24 -6.31 -14.54
CA TYR A 324 -12.96 -7.28 -15.60
C TYR A 324 -13.28 -8.73 -15.23
N GLY A 325 -13.63 -9.02 -13.97
CA GLY A 325 -13.80 -10.39 -13.46
C GLY A 325 -12.47 -11.05 -13.08
N ARG A 326 -12.51 -12.32 -12.65
CA ARG A 326 -11.31 -13.14 -12.47
C ARG A 326 -11.02 -13.89 -13.76
N LEU A 327 -9.82 -13.74 -14.29
CA LEU A 327 -9.33 -14.52 -15.42
C LEU A 327 -8.60 -15.78 -14.94
N GLU A 328 -9.10 -16.49 -13.91
CA GLU A 328 -8.39 -17.48 -13.04
C GLU A 328 -7.70 -16.86 -11.81
N ASP A 329 -7.38 -17.69 -10.81
CA ASP A 329 -7.15 -17.31 -9.41
C ASP A 329 -5.92 -16.41 -9.18
N GLU A 330 -6.11 -15.10 -9.33
CA GLU A 330 -5.24 -14.07 -8.75
C GLU A 330 -5.63 -13.83 -7.30
N ALA A 331 -5.29 -14.76 -6.40
CA ALA A 331 -5.41 -14.48 -4.98
C ALA A 331 -4.37 -13.41 -4.58
N PRO A 332 -4.76 -12.33 -3.87
CA PRO A 332 -3.78 -11.42 -3.30
C PRO A 332 -2.96 -12.15 -2.24
N PHE A 333 -1.65 -11.88 -2.20
CA PHE A 333 -0.80 -12.44 -1.15
C PHE A 333 -1.19 -11.91 0.23
N SER A 334 -1.12 -12.77 1.25
CA SER A 334 -1.49 -12.45 2.63
C SER A 334 -0.42 -11.62 3.36
N SER A 335 0.85 -11.73 2.96
CA SER A 335 1.97 -10.96 3.51
C SER A 335 3.04 -10.66 2.45
N VAL A 336 3.93 -9.71 2.75
CA VAL A 336 5.09 -9.38 1.89
C VAL A 336 6.02 -10.58 1.80
N ARG A 337 6.18 -11.30 2.91
CA ARG A 337 6.93 -12.54 2.97
C ARG A 337 6.43 -13.57 1.95
N ARG A 338 5.11 -13.82 1.90
CA ARG A 338 4.52 -14.76 0.94
C ARG A 338 4.70 -14.34 -0.51
N LEU A 339 4.66 -13.04 -0.80
CA LEU A 339 4.94 -12.50 -2.14
C LEU A 339 6.39 -12.81 -2.56
N VAL A 340 7.36 -12.54 -1.68
CA VAL A 340 8.78 -12.74 -2.00
C VAL A 340 9.15 -14.23 -2.02
N GLU A 341 8.59 -15.03 -1.11
CA GLU A 341 8.71 -16.50 -1.13
C GLU A 341 8.19 -17.07 -2.45
N HIS A 342 7.04 -16.58 -2.94
CA HIS A 342 6.48 -17.01 -4.22
C HIS A 342 7.42 -16.69 -5.39
N GLU A 343 7.93 -15.47 -5.47
CA GLU A 343 8.83 -15.09 -6.57
C GLU A 343 10.17 -15.84 -6.51
N ASP A 344 10.81 -15.97 -5.33
CA ASP A 344 12.04 -16.77 -5.18
C ASP A 344 11.80 -18.24 -5.56
N TYR A 345 10.66 -18.81 -5.12
CA TYR A 345 10.28 -20.17 -5.50
C TYR A 345 10.07 -20.32 -7.01
N MET A 346 9.32 -19.40 -7.64
CA MET A 346 9.09 -19.43 -9.08
C MET A 346 10.40 -19.32 -9.87
N LEU A 347 11.34 -18.44 -9.49
CA LEU A 347 12.65 -18.34 -10.13
C LEU A 347 13.41 -19.68 -10.06
N ARG A 348 13.40 -20.34 -8.90
CA ARG A 348 14.06 -21.64 -8.71
C ARG A 348 13.40 -22.73 -9.54
N LEU A 349 12.08 -22.87 -9.43
CA LEU A 349 11.29 -23.83 -10.19
C LEU A 349 11.52 -23.69 -11.70
N LEU A 350 11.48 -22.46 -12.22
CA LEU A 350 11.66 -22.19 -13.64
C LEU A 350 13.07 -22.52 -14.10
N ARG A 351 14.08 -22.15 -13.31
CA ARG A 351 15.48 -22.50 -13.58
C ARG A 351 15.69 -24.02 -13.60
N ASP A 352 15.14 -24.74 -12.63
CA ASP A 352 15.22 -26.19 -12.54
C ASP A 352 14.48 -26.87 -13.71
N GLY A 353 13.40 -26.24 -14.18
CA GLY A 353 12.69 -26.61 -15.41
C GLY A 353 13.39 -26.20 -16.72
N GLY A 354 14.60 -25.64 -16.64
CA GLY A 354 15.42 -25.23 -17.79
C GLY A 354 15.03 -23.90 -18.44
N VAL A 355 14.00 -23.21 -17.93
CA VAL A 355 13.64 -21.86 -18.39
C VAL A 355 14.75 -20.90 -17.98
N ARG A 356 15.19 -20.04 -18.90
CA ARG A 356 16.19 -19.03 -18.59
C ARG A 356 15.56 -17.87 -17.85
N VAL A 357 15.86 -17.79 -16.56
CA VAL A 357 15.50 -16.71 -15.64
C VAL A 357 16.75 -16.28 -14.86
N PRO A 358 16.80 -15.04 -14.32
CA PRO A 358 17.89 -14.61 -13.47
C PRO A 358 18.10 -15.56 -12.28
N ALA A 359 19.33 -16.00 -12.08
CA ALA A 359 19.72 -16.82 -10.93
C ALA A 359 19.35 -16.12 -9.60
N PRO A 360 18.51 -16.74 -8.76
CA PRO A 360 18.21 -16.19 -7.45
C PRO A 360 19.40 -16.37 -6.51
N VAL A 361 19.89 -15.27 -5.93
CA VAL A 361 20.96 -15.25 -4.92
C VAL A 361 20.36 -15.54 -3.55
N GLY A 362 19.28 -14.84 -3.20
CA GLY A 362 18.58 -15.05 -1.94
C GLY A 362 17.54 -13.97 -1.62
N VAL A 363 16.90 -14.15 -0.48
CA VAL A 363 15.91 -13.22 0.07
C VAL A 363 16.45 -12.67 1.38
N VAL A 364 16.36 -11.35 1.56
CA VAL A 364 16.78 -10.64 2.75
C VAL A 364 15.57 -10.01 3.42
N GLU A 365 15.40 -10.28 4.72
CA GLU A 365 14.44 -9.58 5.56
C GLU A 365 15.07 -8.29 6.08
N ILE A 366 14.56 -7.12 5.66
CA ILE A 366 15.08 -5.81 6.11
C ILE A 366 14.30 -5.35 7.35
N VAL A 367 12.98 -5.45 7.29
CA VAL A 367 12.08 -5.16 8.41
C VAL A 367 11.10 -6.31 8.55
N PRO A 368 11.02 -6.97 9.73
CA PRO A 368 10.17 -8.12 9.92
C PRO A 368 8.74 -7.89 9.45
N GLU A 369 8.27 -8.75 8.53
CA GLU A 369 6.91 -8.70 7.97
C GLU A 369 6.54 -7.40 7.22
N GLU A 370 7.45 -6.44 7.06
CA GLU A 370 7.18 -5.16 6.40
C GLU A 370 7.98 -4.96 5.13
N GLU A 371 9.28 -5.27 5.13
CA GLU A 371 10.21 -4.96 4.04
C GLU A 371 11.16 -6.13 3.77
N TYR A 372 11.20 -6.57 2.52
CA TYR A 372 12.03 -7.68 2.06
C TYR A 372 12.74 -7.29 0.76
N LEU A 373 13.92 -7.83 0.53
CA LEU A 373 14.69 -7.63 -0.69
C LEU A 373 14.95 -9.00 -1.33
N LEU A 374 14.45 -9.21 -2.55
CA LEU A 374 14.83 -10.34 -3.38
C LEU A 374 16.07 -9.96 -4.19
N VAL A 375 17.14 -10.75 -4.08
CA VAL A 375 18.40 -10.52 -4.77
C VAL A 375 18.59 -11.61 -5.84
N THR A 376 18.84 -11.19 -7.07
CA THR A 376 19.13 -12.06 -8.22
C THR A 376 20.40 -11.59 -8.93
N GLU A 377 20.90 -12.40 -9.86
CA GLU A 377 21.88 -11.90 -10.82
C GLU A 377 21.29 -10.73 -11.62
N LEU A 378 22.14 -9.75 -11.95
CA LEU A 378 21.83 -8.77 -12.98
C LEU A 378 22.28 -9.36 -14.31
N VAL A 379 21.36 -9.53 -15.26
CA VAL A 379 21.68 -10.14 -16.56
C VAL A 379 22.63 -9.23 -17.34
N PRO A 380 23.92 -9.61 -17.52
CA PRO A 380 24.93 -8.70 -18.03
C PRO A 380 24.81 -8.52 -19.54
N GLY A 381 24.98 -7.29 -20.03
CA GLY A 381 24.98 -6.99 -21.47
C GLY A 381 23.65 -7.24 -22.19
N SER A 382 22.55 -7.38 -21.44
CA SER A 382 21.24 -7.64 -22.04
C SER A 382 20.47 -6.37 -22.37
N VAL A 383 19.75 -6.41 -23.49
CA VAL A 383 18.83 -5.36 -23.96
C VAL A 383 17.38 -5.85 -23.88
N GLU A 384 16.40 -4.95 -23.96
CA GLU A 384 15.00 -5.36 -24.13
C GLU A 384 14.85 -6.12 -25.46
N ILE A 385 14.02 -7.16 -25.51
CA ILE A 385 13.93 -8.05 -26.68
C ILE A 385 13.64 -7.31 -28.00
N LEU A 386 12.89 -6.19 -27.97
CA LEU A 386 12.60 -5.41 -29.18
C LEU A 386 13.82 -4.64 -29.69
N ASP A 387 14.79 -4.35 -28.82
CA ASP A 387 16.04 -3.66 -29.17
C ASP A 387 17.13 -4.63 -29.68
N SER A 388 16.85 -5.94 -29.69
CA SER A 388 17.82 -6.96 -30.10
C SER A 388 17.95 -7.13 -31.62
N GLY A 389 17.13 -6.42 -32.40
CA GLY A 389 16.98 -6.63 -33.85
C GLY A 389 16.10 -7.82 -34.23
N MET A 390 15.63 -8.62 -33.26
CA MET A 390 14.68 -9.73 -33.44
C MET A 390 15.02 -10.67 -34.62
N ASP A 391 16.26 -11.18 -34.64
CA ASP A 391 16.67 -12.17 -35.62
C ASP A 391 16.02 -13.55 -35.40
N ASP A 392 16.26 -14.48 -36.33
CA ASP A 392 15.69 -15.83 -36.26
C ASP A 392 16.13 -16.62 -35.02
N ALA A 393 17.34 -16.37 -34.51
CA ALA A 393 17.87 -17.08 -33.35
C ALA A 393 17.16 -16.60 -32.08
N VAL A 394 16.99 -15.27 -31.93
CA VAL A 394 16.23 -14.67 -30.83
C VAL A 394 14.76 -15.12 -30.87
N VAL A 395 14.13 -15.15 -32.05
CA VAL A 395 12.73 -15.61 -32.19
C VAL A 395 12.60 -17.08 -31.79
N ASP A 396 13.48 -17.96 -32.30
CA ASP A 396 13.48 -19.38 -31.92
C ASP A 396 13.66 -19.57 -30.41
N ASP A 397 14.57 -18.80 -29.83
CA ASP A 397 14.92 -18.89 -28.42
C ASP A 397 13.81 -18.38 -27.49
N ALA A 398 13.11 -17.32 -27.90
CA ALA A 398 11.92 -16.80 -27.24
C ALA A 398 10.79 -17.85 -27.21
N LEU A 399 10.53 -18.48 -28.36
CA LEU A 399 9.53 -19.54 -28.52
C LEU A 399 9.91 -20.80 -27.72
N LEU A 400 11.21 -21.12 -27.67
CA LEU A 400 11.73 -22.19 -26.83
C LEU A 400 11.49 -21.92 -25.34
N GLN A 401 11.58 -20.68 -24.87
CA GLN A 401 11.26 -20.36 -23.46
C GLN A 401 9.79 -20.68 -23.13
N VAL A 402 8.86 -20.45 -24.06
CA VAL A 402 7.45 -20.81 -23.87
C VAL A 402 7.27 -22.33 -23.79
N ARG A 403 7.95 -23.10 -24.66
CA ARG A 403 7.93 -24.57 -24.56
C ARG A 403 8.51 -25.06 -23.22
N ARG A 404 9.57 -24.43 -22.72
CA ARG A 404 10.17 -24.76 -21.42
C ARG A 404 9.24 -24.39 -20.26
N LEU A 405 8.51 -23.28 -20.33
CA LEU A 405 7.45 -22.93 -19.36
C LEU A 405 6.40 -24.05 -19.30
N TRP A 406 5.94 -24.52 -20.45
CA TRP A 406 4.94 -25.61 -20.50
C TRP A 406 5.50 -26.92 -19.94
N ALA A 407 6.75 -27.27 -20.27
CA ALA A 407 7.43 -28.46 -19.75
C ALA A 407 7.64 -28.39 -18.23
N ALA A 408 7.98 -27.22 -17.70
CA ALA A 408 8.06 -26.96 -16.26
C ALA A 408 6.66 -26.97 -15.57
N GLY A 409 5.58 -27.05 -16.35
CA GLY A 409 4.21 -26.96 -15.85
C GLY A 409 3.93 -25.59 -15.24
N ALA A 410 4.44 -24.53 -15.85
CA ALA A 410 4.35 -23.16 -15.36
C ALA A 410 3.86 -22.18 -16.44
N ALA A 411 3.33 -21.04 -15.99
CA ALA A 411 3.04 -19.87 -16.82
C ALA A 411 3.72 -18.65 -16.21
N HIS A 412 4.20 -17.74 -17.06
CA HIS A 412 4.76 -16.46 -16.66
C HIS A 412 3.67 -15.42 -16.41
N ARG A 413 2.59 -15.43 -17.20
CA ARG A 413 1.40 -14.56 -17.07
C ARG A 413 1.57 -13.06 -17.33
N ASP A 414 2.78 -12.61 -17.63
CA ASP A 414 3.08 -11.20 -17.93
C ASP A 414 4.18 -11.10 -19.00
N LEU A 415 4.09 -11.93 -20.05
CA LEU A 415 5.02 -11.85 -21.17
C LEU A 415 4.77 -10.58 -21.97
N LYS A 416 5.72 -9.67 -21.91
CA LYS A 416 5.73 -8.36 -22.55
C LYS A 416 7.18 -7.96 -22.83
N PRO A 417 7.45 -6.99 -23.71
CA PRO A 417 8.82 -6.64 -24.09
C PRO A 417 9.76 -6.38 -22.91
N SER A 418 9.36 -5.58 -21.91
CA SER A 418 10.20 -5.26 -20.75
C SER A 418 10.52 -6.45 -19.82
N ASN A 419 9.78 -7.56 -19.93
CA ASN A 419 10.03 -8.79 -19.17
C ASN A 419 10.87 -9.81 -19.96
N LEU A 420 11.35 -9.43 -21.14
CA LEU A 420 12.11 -10.28 -22.04
C LEU A 420 13.43 -9.58 -22.35
N LEU A 421 14.52 -10.17 -21.87
CA LEU A 421 15.86 -9.65 -22.08
C LEU A 421 16.59 -10.49 -23.11
N ALA A 422 17.15 -9.86 -24.14
CA ALA A 422 18.00 -10.52 -25.12
C ALA A 422 19.48 -10.32 -24.75
N GLN A 423 20.23 -11.41 -24.69
CA GLN A 423 21.67 -11.47 -24.48
C GLN A 423 22.29 -12.23 -25.66
N GLY A 424 22.64 -11.52 -26.72
CA GLY A 424 22.94 -12.14 -28.01
C GLY A 424 21.69 -12.85 -28.55
N ASP A 425 21.82 -14.15 -28.85
CA ASP A 425 20.72 -15.03 -29.27
C ASP A 425 19.85 -15.54 -28.12
N ARG A 426 20.24 -15.28 -26.86
CA ARG A 426 19.58 -15.84 -25.67
C ARG A 426 18.52 -14.91 -25.11
N VAL A 427 17.27 -15.37 -25.07
CA VAL A 427 16.16 -14.74 -24.36
C VAL A 427 16.08 -15.20 -22.89
N VAL A 428 16.12 -14.25 -21.97
CA VAL A 428 15.97 -14.45 -20.54
C VAL A 428 14.65 -13.82 -20.08
N LEU A 429 13.82 -14.60 -19.40
CA LEU A 429 12.56 -14.13 -18.83
C LEU A 429 12.82 -13.49 -17.47
N VAL A 430 12.34 -12.28 -17.26
CA VAL A 430 12.45 -11.57 -15.97
C VAL A 430 11.08 -11.21 -15.41
N ASP A 431 11.03 -10.94 -14.11
CA ASP A 431 9.79 -10.60 -13.39
C ASP A 431 8.71 -11.69 -13.40
N VAL A 432 9.01 -12.78 -12.70
CA VAL A 432 8.12 -13.94 -12.53
C VAL A 432 7.18 -13.81 -11.34
N SER A 433 6.99 -12.60 -10.82
CA SER A 433 6.16 -12.31 -9.63
C SER A 433 4.68 -12.69 -9.83
N PHE A 434 4.20 -12.68 -11.09
CA PHE A 434 2.87 -13.14 -11.47
C PHE A 434 2.82 -14.60 -11.91
N GLY A 435 3.93 -15.32 -11.88
CA GLY A 435 4.01 -16.69 -12.38
C GLY A 435 3.09 -17.65 -11.63
N GLU A 436 2.63 -18.68 -12.34
CA GLU A 436 1.69 -19.68 -11.82
C GLU A 436 2.21 -21.09 -12.08
N LEU A 437 2.12 -21.94 -11.05
CA LEU A 437 2.41 -23.36 -11.12
C LEU A 437 1.14 -24.13 -11.48
N ARG A 438 1.27 -25.12 -12.37
CA ARG A 438 0.18 -25.91 -12.96
C ARG A 438 -0.94 -25.02 -13.53
N PRO A 439 -0.61 -24.10 -14.45
CA PRO A 439 -1.59 -23.24 -15.08
C PRO A 439 -2.57 -24.07 -15.93
N SER A 440 -3.74 -23.50 -16.21
CA SER A 440 -4.66 -24.08 -17.20
C SER A 440 -4.08 -24.03 -18.61
N ARG A 441 -4.66 -24.82 -19.52
CA ARG A 441 -4.32 -24.78 -20.96
C ARG A 441 -4.58 -23.40 -21.56
N TRP A 442 -5.67 -22.76 -21.14
CA TRP A 442 -5.99 -21.40 -21.59
C TRP A 442 -4.89 -20.42 -21.21
N ARG A 443 -4.33 -20.52 -20.00
CA ARG A 443 -3.24 -19.66 -19.57
C ARG A 443 -1.95 -19.89 -20.35
N GLN A 444 -1.63 -21.14 -20.64
CA GLN A 444 -0.49 -21.51 -21.48
C GLN A 444 -0.62 -20.92 -22.90
N ALA A 445 -1.83 -20.97 -23.46
CA ALA A 445 -2.14 -20.37 -24.77
C ALA A 445 -2.02 -18.84 -24.76
N VAL A 446 -2.42 -18.18 -23.66
CA VAL A 446 -2.25 -16.71 -23.50
C VAL A 446 -0.77 -16.31 -23.48
N ASP A 447 0.08 -17.06 -22.76
CA ASP A 447 1.52 -16.78 -22.75
C ASP A 447 2.14 -16.98 -24.13
N LEU A 448 1.76 -18.05 -24.85
CA LEU A 448 2.17 -18.26 -26.23
C LEU A 448 1.73 -17.10 -27.15
N ALA A 449 0.47 -16.67 -27.05
CA ALA A 449 -0.05 -15.56 -27.85
C ALA A 449 0.73 -14.26 -27.60
N ASN A 450 1.02 -13.96 -26.33
CA ASN A 450 1.79 -12.78 -25.96
C ASN A 450 3.23 -12.84 -26.50
N MET A 451 3.88 -14.01 -26.44
CA MET A 451 5.21 -14.19 -27.03
C MET A 451 5.18 -14.00 -28.56
N LEU A 452 4.20 -14.60 -29.25
CA LEU A 452 4.04 -14.47 -30.70
C LEU A 452 3.82 -13.01 -31.13
N LEU A 453 3.04 -12.25 -30.34
CA LEU A 453 2.84 -10.82 -30.58
C LEU A 453 4.12 -10.01 -30.36
N VAL A 454 4.90 -10.29 -29.30
CA VAL A 454 6.20 -9.62 -29.09
C VAL A 454 7.15 -9.89 -30.25
N CYS A 455 7.34 -11.14 -30.64
CA CYS A 455 8.18 -11.48 -31.78
C CYS A 455 7.63 -10.88 -33.08
N GLY A 456 6.31 -10.86 -33.26
CA GLY A 456 5.65 -10.31 -34.44
C GLY A 456 5.84 -8.81 -34.62
N LEU A 457 5.96 -8.05 -33.52
CA LEU A 457 6.28 -6.62 -33.57
C LEU A 457 7.67 -6.35 -34.16
N GLY A 458 8.65 -7.23 -33.91
CA GLY A 458 10.02 -7.06 -34.41
C GLY A 458 10.30 -7.75 -35.75
N ALA A 459 9.83 -8.99 -35.92
CA ALA A 459 10.18 -9.86 -37.04
C ALA A 459 9.06 -10.04 -38.09
N GLY A 460 7.83 -9.62 -37.77
CA GLY A 460 6.64 -9.81 -38.61
C GLY A 460 5.99 -11.19 -38.46
N PRO A 461 4.68 -11.30 -38.74
CA PRO A 461 3.90 -12.52 -38.44
C PRO A 461 4.28 -13.73 -39.28
N ASP A 462 4.61 -13.53 -40.57
CA ASP A 462 4.98 -14.63 -41.48
C ASP A 462 6.23 -15.37 -40.99
N ARG A 463 7.28 -14.61 -40.68
CA ARG A 463 8.53 -15.13 -40.16
C ARG A 463 8.31 -15.85 -38.83
N VAL A 464 7.57 -15.22 -37.91
CA VAL A 464 7.29 -15.78 -36.59
C VAL A 464 6.48 -17.08 -36.68
N LEU A 465 5.47 -17.16 -37.54
CA LEU A 465 4.69 -18.39 -37.72
C LEU A 465 5.53 -19.52 -38.33
N GLN A 466 6.40 -19.21 -39.30
CA GLN A 466 7.33 -20.20 -39.87
C GLN A 466 8.25 -20.79 -38.80
N ARG A 467 8.81 -19.95 -37.92
CA ARG A 467 9.65 -20.41 -36.80
C ARG A 467 8.84 -21.17 -35.75
N ALA A 468 7.67 -20.65 -35.37
CA ALA A 468 6.80 -21.25 -34.36
C ALA A 468 6.27 -22.63 -34.77
N GLY A 469 6.02 -22.87 -36.06
CA GLY A 469 5.62 -24.18 -36.58
C GLY A 469 6.64 -25.31 -36.36
N ARG A 470 7.90 -24.98 -36.01
CA ARG A 470 8.92 -25.98 -35.63
C ARG A 470 8.73 -26.50 -34.21
N LEU A 471 8.11 -25.71 -33.35
CA LEU A 471 7.93 -26.03 -31.94
C LEU A 471 6.48 -26.31 -31.60
N PHE A 472 5.51 -25.68 -32.27
CA PHE A 472 4.08 -25.73 -31.96
C PHE A 472 3.25 -26.23 -33.14
N THR A 473 2.16 -26.91 -32.82
CA THR A 473 1.17 -27.36 -33.81
C THR A 473 0.32 -26.19 -34.31
N PRO A 474 -0.26 -26.28 -35.53
CA PRO A 474 -1.20 -25.27 -36.03
C PRO A 474 -2.37 -25.01 -35.07
N ASP A 475 -2.88 -26.06 -34.41
CA ASP A 475 -3.97 -25.96 -33.45
C ASP A 475 -3.58 -25.21 -32.17
N GLU A 476 -2.37 -25.44 -31.64
CA GLU A 476 -1.84 -24.69 -30.49
C GLU A 476 -1.69 -23.20 -30.82
N LEU A 477 -1.22 -22.88 -32.04
CA LEU A 477 -1.07 -21.50 -32.50
C LEU A 477 -2.43 -20.83 -32.72
N ALA A 478 -3.39 -21.52 -33.33
CA ALA A 478 -4.76 -21.03 -33.48
C ALA A 478 -5.44 -20.82 -32.12
N GLU A 479 -5.23 -21.73 -31.16
CA GLU A 479 -5.71 -21.58 -29.79
C GLU A 479 -5.15 -20.33 -29.12
N ALA A 480 -3.85 -20.08 -29.25
CA ALA A 480 -3.21 -18.88 -28.73
C ALA A 480 -3.95 -17.61 -29.20
N PHE A 481 -4.18 -17.46 -30.51
CA PHE A 481 -4.88 -16.29 -31.06
C PHE A 481 -6.40 -16.26 -30.80
N ALA A 482 -7.02 -17.42 -30.53
CA ALA A 482 -8.38 -17.49 -30.03
C ALA A 482 -8.51 -16.96 -28.60
N THR A 483 -7.45 -17.04 -27.77
CA THR A 483 -7.41 -16.44 -26.42
C THR A 483 -7.05 -14.95 -26.41
N THR A 484 -6.52 -14.41 -27.52
CA THR A 484 -6.08 -13.01 -27.60
C THR A 484 -7.26 -12.04 -27.52
N SER A 485 -7.25 -11.22 -26.48
CA SER A 485 -8.23 -10.18 -26.22
C SER A 485 -7.58 -9.00 -25.47
N SER A 486 -8.30 -7.90 -25.39
CA SER A 486 -7.90 -6.71 -24.63
C SER A 486 -7.58 -6.96 -23.15
N LEU A 487 -7.98 -8.11 -22.59
CA LEU A 487 -7.76 -8.53 -21.21
C LEU A 487 -6.55 -9.45 -21.02
N THR A 488 -6.14 -10.16 -22.07
CA THR A 488 -5.06 -11.17 -22.03
C THR A 488 -3.71 -10.61 -22.48
N VAL A 489 -3.72 -9.50 -23.24
CA VAL A 489 -2.51 -8.80 -23.67
C VAL A 489 -2.09 -7.76 -22.61
N PRO A 490 -0.86 -7.83 -22.05
CA PRO A 490 -0.34 -6.85 -21.10
C PRO A 490 -0.34 -5.42 -21.66
N ARG A 491 -0.49 -4.42 -20.78
CA ARG A 491 -0.68 -3.01 -21.20
C ARG A 491 0.42 -2.47 -22.11
N GLN A 492 1.68 -2.80 -21.84
CA GLN A 492 2.81 -2.35 -22.67
C GLN A 492 2.71 -2.94 -24.07
N LEU A 493 2.59 -4.26 -24.17
CA LEU A 493 2.45 -4.97 -25.43
C LEU A 493 1.23 -4.50 -26.22
N ARG A 494 0.09 -4.33 -25.53
CA ARG A 494 -1.14 -3.82 -26.14
C ARG A 494 -0.95 -2.43 -26.72
N ARG A 495 -0.30 -1.51 -26.00
CA ARG A 495 -0.03 -0.16 -26.52
C ARG A 495 0.79 -0.24 -27.80
N LEU A 496 1.85 -1.05 -27.83
CA LEU A 496 2.70 -1.20 -29.00
C LEU A 496 1.94 -1.79 -30.19
N VAL A 497 1.09 -2.80 -29.96
CA VAL A 497 0.22 -3.39 -30.99
C VAL A 497 -0.82 -2.38 -31.48
N ASP A 498 -1.47 -1.65 -30.58
CA ASP A 498 -2.52 -0.67 -30.91
C ASP A 498 -1.94 0.58 -31.62
N THR A 499 -0.67 0.94 -31.37
CA THR A 499 0.03 2.05 -32.07
C THR A 499 0.64 1.64 -33.39
N GLY A 500 0.78 0.33 -33.65
CA GLY A 500 1.32 -0.16 -34.91
C GLY A 500 0.36 0.13 -36.07
N GLU A 501 0.91 0.41 -37.25
CA GLU A 501 0.11 0.70 -38.45
C GLU A 501 -0.68 -0.52 -38.96
N ARG A 502 -0.32 -1.72 -38.52
CA ARG A 502 -0.90 -3.00 -38.97
C ARG A 502 -1.73 -3.64 -37.88
N ASP A 503 -2.87 -4.22 -38.27
CA ASP A 503 -3.64 -5.12 -37.42
C ASP A 503 -2.91 -6.45 -37.27
N LEU A 504 -1.90 -6.47 -36.39
CA LEU A 504 -1.03 -7.63 -36.17
C LEU A 504 -1.83 -8.85 -35.70
N VAL A 505 -2.82 -8.66 -34.82
CA VAL A 505 -3.68 -9.74 -34.32
C VAL A 505 -4.51 -10.34 -35.48
N GLY A 506 -5.08 -9.49 -36.33
CA GLY A 506 -5.80 -9.94 -37.52
C GLY A 506 -4.90 -10.63 -38.54
N GLU A 507 -3.66 -10.16 -38.72
CA GLU A 507 -2.69 -10.78 -39.63
C GLU A 507 -2.32 -12.21 -39.21
N PHE A 508 -2.12 -12.46 -37.91
CA PHE A 508 -1.91 -13.81 -37.39
C PHE A 508 -3.16 -14.67 -37.56
N ARG A 509 -4.35 -14.15 -37.22
CA ARG A 509 -5.62 -14.90 -37.35
C ARG A 509 -5.90 -15.34 -38.79
N ARG A 510 -5.64 -14.47 -39.78
CA ARG A 510 -5.84 -14.80 -41.20
C ARG A 510 -4.94 -15.93 -41.72
N ARG A 511 -3.83 -16.21 -41.04
CA ARG A 511 -2.81 -17.19 -41.43
C ARG A 511 -2.90 -18.50 -40.66
N LEU A 512 -3.70 -18.53 -39.60
CA LEU A 512 -3.90 -19.69 -38.75
C LEU A 512 -5.25 -20.35 -39.04
N PRO A 513 -5.42 -21.63 -38.69
CA PRO A 513 -6.71 -22.28 -38.76
C PRO A 513 -7.80 -21.47 -38.05
N ASP A 514 -8.99 -21.42 -38.65
CA ASP A 514 -10.13 -20.71 -38.08
C ASP A 514 -10.53 -21.30 -36.73
N ARG A 515 -10.56 -20.45 -35.70
CA ARG A 515 -10.99 -20.83 -34.35
C ARG A 515 -11.82 -19.72 -33.72
N ALA A 516 -12.97 -20.10 -33.16
CA ALA A 516 -13.85 -19.17 -32.48
C ALA A 516 -13.13 -18.52 -31.28
N PRO A 517 -13.24 -17.19 -31.11
CA PRO A 517 -12.64 -16.52 -29.96
C PRO A 517 -13.14 -17.09 -28.63
N ILE A 518 -12.20 -17.42 -27.74
CA ILE A 518 -12.52 -17.98 -26.43
C ILE A 518 -13.03 -16.85 -25.52
N ARG A 519 -14.31 -16.92 -25.14
CA ARG A 519 -14.95 -15.91 -24.31
C ARG A 519 -14.48 -16.03 -22.86
N VAL A 520 -13.95 -14.94 -22.32
CA VAL A 520 -13.69 -14.82 -20.89
C VAL A 520 -15.01 -14.62 -20.14
N GLN A 521 -15.28 -15.43 -19.12
CA GLN A 521 -16.44 -15.24 -18.24
C GLN A 521 -16.31 -13.92 -17.47
N ARG A 522 -17.15 -12.94 -17.82
CA ARG A 522 -17.09 -11.59 -17.22
C ARG A 522 -17.80 -11.52 -15.87
N TRP A 523 -18.85 -12.30 -15.62
CA TRP A 523 -19.69 -12.18 -14.41
C TRP A 523 -19.74 -13.48 -13.59
N SER A 524 -19.60 -13.33 -12.26
CA SER A 524 -19.80 -14.39 -11.26
C SER A 524 -20.62 -13.85 -10.09
N ILE A 525 -21.36 -14.71 -9.38
CA ILE A 525 -22.16 -14.33 -8.19
C ILE A 525 -21.29 -13.58 -7.17
N ARG A 526 -20.06 -14.07 -6.94
CA ARG A 526 -19.09 -13.42 -6.07
C ARG A 526 -18.78 -11.98 -6.50
N ARG A 527 -18.63 -11.70 -7.81
CA ARG A 527 -18.40 -10.33 -8.31
C ARG A 527 -19.60 -9.44 -8.05
N VAL A 528 -20.81 -9.94 -8.25
CA VAL A 528 -22.05 -9.20 -7.97
C VAL A 528 -22.12 -8.86 -6.48
N LEU A 529 -21.90 -9.83 -5.59
CA LEU A 529 -21.87 -9.61 -4.14
C LEU A 529 -20.78 -8.61 -3.72
N LEU A 530 -19.57 -8.70 -4.28
CA LEU A 530 -18.50 -7.73 -4.01
C LEU A 530 -18.85 -6.31 -4.49
N ALA A 531 -19.50 -6.18 -5.66
CA ALA A 531 -19.94 -4.89 -6.18
C ALA A 531 -21.04 -4.29 -5.31
N VAL A 532 -22.05 -5.09 -4.93
CA VAL A 532 -23.13 -4.66 -4.01
C VAL A 532 -22.56 -4.26 -2.66
N GLY A 533 -21.65 -5.05 -2.08
CA GLY A 533 -20.99 -4.72 -0.82
C GLY A 533 -20.15 -3.44 -0.89
N ALA A 534 -19.43 -3.21 -1.99
CA ALA A 534 -18.68 -1.98 -2.21
C ALA A 534 -19.59 -0.75 -2.31
N VAL A 535 -20.68 -0.84 -3.05
CA VAL A 535 -21.69 0.23 -3.15
C VAL A 535 -22.35 0.48 -1.80
N GLY A 536 -22.77 -0.57 -1.09
CA GLY A 536 -23.37 -0.46 0.25
C GLY A 536 -22.42 0.22 1.26
N THR A 537 -21.14 -0.14 1.24
CA THR A 537 -20.11 0.51 2.10
C THR A 537 -19.93 1.98 1.75
N ALA A 538 -19.92 2.33 0.46
CA ALA A 538 -19.82 3.71 0.02
C ALA A 538 -21.04 4.54 0.47
N LEU A 539 -22.25 4.00 0.29
CA LEU A 539 -23.49 4.64 0.73
C LEU A 539 -23.55 4.82 2.25
N LEU A 540 -23.14 3.80 3.02
CA LEU A 540 -23.06 3.89 4.48
C LEU A 540 -22.07 4.97 4.92
N THR A 541 -20.91 5.06 4.26
CA THR A 541 -19.91 6.09 4.54
C THR A 541 -20.47 7.49 4.28
N VAL A 542 -21.17 7.67 3.15
CA VAL A 542 -21.84 8.94 2.82
C VAL A 542 -22.92 9.27 3.86
N ALA A 543 -23.73 8.28 4.28
CA ALA A 543 -24.76 8.49 5.29
C ALA A 543 -24.17 8.90 6.64
N VAL A 544 -23.09 8.26 7.11
CA VAL A 544 -22.40 8.63 8.35
C VAL A 544 -21.81 10.03 8.24
N VAL A 545 -21.17 10.38 7.12
CA VAL A 545 -20.66 11.74 6.89
C VAL A 545 -21.81 12.77 6.87
N ALA A 546 -22.94 12.46 6.23
CA ALA A 546 -24.11 13.33 6.19
C ALA A 546 -24.75 13.53 7.57
N LEU A 547 -24.83 12.47 8.39
CA LEU A 547 -25.31 12.57 9.78
C LEU A 547 -24.37 13.43 10.62
N ASN A 548 -23.06 13.30 10.45
CA ASN A 548 -22.08 14.15 11.13
C ASN A 548 -22.15 15.61 10.67
N LEU A 549 -22.39 15.85 9.38
CA LEU A 549 -22.63 17.19 8.85
C LEU A 549 -23.89 17.82 9.47
N ARG A 550 -25.01 17.08 9.51
CA ARG A 550 -26.24 17.55 10.16
C ARG A 550 -26.04 17.85 11.64
N ALA A 551 -25.31 17.01 12.36
CA ALA A 551 -25.04 17.22 13.77
C ALA A 551 -24.11 18.43 14.05
N GLY A 552 -23.37 18.90 13.06
CA GLY A 552 -22.58 20.13 13.12
C GLY A 552 -23.25 21.33 12.44
N ASP A 553 -24.59 21.29 12.26
CA ASP A 553 -25.40 22.32 11.60
C ASP A 553 -24.86 22.73 10.21
N LEU A 554 -24.35 21.78 9.43
CA LEU A 554 -23.77 21.99 8.09
C LEU A 554 -24.67 21.50 6.94
N LEU A 555 -25.76 20.81 7.27
CA LEU A 555 -26.80 20.30 6.37
C LEU A 555 -28.15 20.43 7.08
#